data_AF-A0A271M6H1-F1
#
_entry.id   AF-A0A271M6H1-F1
#
_cell.length_a   1.000
_cell.length_b   1.000
_cell.length_c   1.000
_cell.angle_alpha   90.00
_cell.angle_beta   90.00
_cell.angle_gamma   90.00
#
_symmetry.space_group_name_H-M   'P 1'
#
loop_
_entity.id
_entity.type
_entity.pdbx_description
1 polymer ?
#
loop_
_entity_poly.entity_id
_entity_poly.type
_entity_poly.pdbx_seq_one_letter_code
_entity_poly.pdbx_strand_id
1 'polypeptide(L)'
;MTYPRFVVTDLETTGHAAKSGDRMIQASFVIIENNQIIDQYTTFINPERSIPVFIEELTGIDDEMDSTHTNRFREAGNAADFTPEISN
;
A
#
# COMPACT_ATOMS: atom_id res chain seq x y z
N MET A 1 -18.35 -13.42 20.94
CA MET A 1 -18.67 -12.70 19.70
C MET A 1 -17.43 -12.73 18.84
N THR A 2 -17.54 -13.13 17.58
CA THR A 2 -16.43 -13.08 16.62
C THR A 2 -16.41 -11.67 16.05
N TYR A 3 -15.31 -10.94 16.22
CA TYR A 3 -15.16 -9.64 15.58
C TYR A 3 -14.65 -9.87 14.15
N PRO A 4 -15.23 -9.21 13.14
CA PRO A 4 -14.73 -9.32 11.78
C PRO A 4 -13.33 -8.73 11.70
N ARG A 5 -12.41 -9.45 11.08
CA ARG A 5 -11.13 -8.90 10.63
C ARG A 5 -11.35 -8.14 9.34
N PHE A 6 -10.83 -6.93 9.24
CA PHE A 6 -10.87 -6.15 8.02
C PHE A 6 -9.51 -5.53 7.72
N VAL A 7 -9.28 -5.28 6.44
CA VAL A 7 -8.09 -4.61 5.94
C VAL A 7 -8.52 -3.26 5.38
N VAL A 8 -7.95 -2.19 5.91
CA VAL A 8 -8.08 -0.84 5.34
C VAL A 8 -6.93 -0.64 4.39
N THR A 9 -7.22 -0.25 3.15
CA THR A 9 -6.21 0.01 2.14
C THR A 9 -6.22 1.48 1.73
N ASP A 10 -5.04 2.00 1.44
CA ASP A 10 -4.82 3.34 0.95
C ASP A 10 -3.76 3.30 -0.16
N LEU A 11 -4.02 4.03 -1.25
CA LEU A 11 -3.25 3.95 -2.49
C LEU A 11 -2.92 5.35 -2.99
N GLU A 12 -1.68 5.53 -3.42
CA GLU A 12 -1.24 6.75 -4.08
C GLU A 12 -0.84 6.49 -5.52
N THR A 13 -1.02 7.48 -6.39
CA THR A 13 -0.83 7.33 -7.83
C THR A 13 -0.18 8.57 -8.45
N THR A 14 0.44 8.42 -9.61
CA THR A 14 0.95 9.54 -10.43
C THR A 14 -0.16 10.43 -11.01
N GLY A 15 -1.43 10.17 -10.69
CA GLY A 15 -2.62 10.81 -11.25
C GLY A 15 -3.85 9.89 -11.23
N HIS A 16 -5.03 10.43 -11.52
CA HIS A 16 -6.30 9.71 -11.37
C HIS A 16 -6.78 8.98 -12.64
N ALA A 17 -6.02 9.01 -13.73
CA ALA A 17 -6.45 8.52 -15.04
C ALA A 17 -5.62 7.31 -15.50
N ALA A 18 -5.94 6.12 -15.00
CA ALA A 18 -5.26 4.87 -15.36
C ALA A 18 -5.24 4.61 -16.89
N LYS A 19 -6.34 4.94 -17.59
CA LYS A 19 -6.43 4.83 -19.06
C LYS A 19 -5.47 5.77 -19.80
N SER A 20 -5.06 6.87 -19.16
CA SER A 20 -4.12 7.84 -19.70
C SER A 20 -2.67 7.56 -19.31
N GLY A 21 -2.41 6.44 -18.64
CA GLY A 21 -1.06 6.00 -18.30
C GLY A 21 -0.64 6.22 -16.85
N ASP A 22 -1.51 6.71 -15.97
CA ASP A 22 -1.17 6.87 -14.55
C ASP A 22 -0.93 5.52 -13.87
N ARG A 23 -0.06 5.54 -12.86
CA ARG A 23 0.48 4.35 -12.17
C ARG A 23 0.42 4.53 -10.67
N MET A 24 0.34 3.43 -9.93
CA MET A 24 0.49 3.46 -8.48
C MET A 24 1.93 3.81 -8.10
N ILE A 25 2.09 4.55 -7.01
CA ILE A 25 3.37 4.91 -6.40
C ILE A 25 3.47 4.43 -4.94
N GLN A 26 2.35 4.12 -4.28
CA GLN A 26 2.30 3.55 -2.94
C GLN A 26 1.12 2.59 -2.80
N ALA A 27 1.29 1.54 -2.00
CA ALA A 27 0.18 0.75 -1.46
C ALA A 27 0.36 0.51 0.05
N SER A 28 -0.71 0.78 0.80
CA SER A 28 -0.78 0.58 2.25
C SER A 28 -1.94 -0.32 2.65
N PHE A 29 -1.74 -1.14 3.68
CA PHE A 29 -2.70 -2.10 4.22
C PHE A 29 -2.62 -2.10 5.75
N VAL A 30 -3.74 -1.82 6.41
CA VAL A 30 -3.86 -1.84 7.88
C VAL A 30 -4.83 -2.95 8.25
N ILE A 31 -4.34 -3.95 9.00
CA ILE A 31 -5.16 -5.06 9.48
C ILE A 31 -5.74 -4.69 10.84
N ILE A 32 -7.07 -4.73 10.95
CA ILE A 32 -7.80 -4.42 12.18
C ILE A 32 -8.57 -5.64 12.64
N GLU A 33 -8.40 -5.98 13.92
CA GLU A 33 -9.12 -7.04 14.61
C GLU A 33 -9.45 -6.60 16.03
N ASN A 34 -10.65 -6.91 16.53
CA ASN A 34 -11.09 -6.52 17.88
C ASN A 34 -10.93 -5.01 18.18
N ASN A 35 -11.22 -4.14 17.19
CA ASN A 35 -11.02 -2.69 17.26
C ASN A 35 -9.56 -2.25 17.53
N GLN A 36 -8.59 -3.12 17.24
CA GLN A 36 -7.17 -2.84 17.38
C GLN A 36 -6.45 -3.04 16.04
N ILE A 37 -5.47 -2.19 15.76
CA ILE A 37 -4.53 -2.39 14.65
C ILE A 37 -3.59 -3.52 15.06
N ILE A 38 -3.56 -4.60 14.29
CA ILE A 38 -2.71 -5.76 14.56
C ILE A 38 -1.51 -5.85 13.61
N ASP A 39 -1.60 -5.23 12.43
CA ASP A 39 -0.49 -5.13 11.47
C ASP A 39 -0.71 -3.96 10.50
N GLN A 40 0.36 -3.46 9.89
CA GLN A 40 0.33 -2.32 8.96
C GLN A 40 1.43 -2.43 7.91
N TYR A 41 1.11 -2.77 6.66
CA TYR A 41 2.05 -2.84 5.56
C TYR A 41 2.04 -1.56 4.70
N THR A 42 3.21 -1.05 4.33
CA THR A 42 3.37 0.02 3.34
C THR A 42 4.52 -0.32 2.42
N THR A 43 4.31 -0.11 1.11
CA THR A 43 5.34 -0.26 0.09
C THR A 43 5.24 0.85 -0.95
N PHE A 44 6.39 1.24 -1.50
CA PHE A 44 6.50 2.14 -2.63
C PHE A 44 6.68 1.34 -3.92
N ILE A 45 6.05 1.80 -4.98
CA ILE A 45 6.04 1.13 -6.28
C ILE A 45 6.72 2.06 -7.27
N ASN A 46 7.74 1.57 -7.97
CA ASN A 46 8.34 2.32 -9.07
C ASN A 46 7.31 2.41 -10.22
N PRO A 47 6.82 3.62 -10.58
CA PRO A 47 5.81 3.77 -11.62
C PRO A 47 6.37 3.67 -13.05
N GLU A 48 7.69 3.50 -13.21
CA GLU A 48 8.44 3.51 -14.48
C GLU A 48 8.20 4.79 -15.31
N ARG A 49 7.93 5.91 -14.61
CA ARG A 49 7.73 7.26 -15.18
C ARG A 49 7.98 8.30 -14.10
N SER A 50 8.24 9.55 -14.49
CA SER A 50 8.32 10.65 -13.52
C SER A 50 6.99 10.93 -12.85
N ILE A 51 7.04 11.22 -11.55
CA ILE A 51 5.92 11.70 -10.76
C ILE A 51 5.70 13.20 -11.05
N PRO A 52 4.48 13.64 -11.41
CA PRO A 52 4.22 15.06 -11.60
C PRO A 52 4.43 15.86 -10.30
N VAL A 53 5.05 17.04 -10.37
CA VAL A 53 5.32 17.90 -9.19
C VAL A 53 4.10 18.09 -8.28
N PHE A 54 2.91 18.30 -8.85
CA PHE A 54 1.70 18.46 -8.03
C PHE A 54 1.30 17.20 -7.24
N ILE A 55 1.67 16.01 -7.74
CA ILE A 55 1.50 14.74 -7.03
C ILE A 55 2.57 14.61 -5.94
N GLU A 56 3.82 14.99 -6.22
CA GLU A 56 4.87 15.02 -5.20
C GLU A 56 4.48 15.96 -4.04
N GLU A 57 3.95 17.15 -4.36
CA GLU A 57 3.45 18.10 -3.35
C GLU A 57 2.23 17.57 -2.57
N LEU A 58 1.35 16.80 -3.24
CA LEU A 58 0.14 16.25 -2.62
C LEU A 58 0.43 15.06 -1.70
N THR A 59 1.35 14.19 -2.12
CA THR A 59 1.60 12.89 -1.47
C THR A 59 2.90 12.86 -0.66
N GLY A 60 3.83 13.78 -0.93
CA GLY A 60 5.18 13.78 -0.37
C GLY A 60 6.11 12.72 -0.95
N ILE A 61 5.71 12.05 -2.04
CA ILE A 61 6.47 10.99 -2.71
C ILE A 61 7.13 11.58 -3.96
N ASP A 62 8.46 11.55 -4.00
CA ASP A 62 9.28 12.03 -5.12
C ASP A 62 9.91 10.88 -5.93
N ASP A 63 10.49 11.22 -7.09
CA ASP A 63 11.21 10.26 -7.95
C ASP A 63 12.48 9.67 -7.26
N GLU A 64 12.95 10.26 -6.15
CA GLU A 64 14.13 9.81 -5.39
C GLU A 64 13.77 8.87 -4.22
N MET A 65 12.47 8.58 -4.00
CA MET A 65 12.02 7.54 -3.07
C MET A 65 12.46 6.16 -3.58
N ASP A 66 13.73 5.88 -3.35
CA ASP A 66 14.32 4.58 -3.48
C ASP A 66 13.60 3.61 -2.53
N SER A 67 13.32 2.40 -3.02
CA SER A 67 12.58 1.31 -2.35
C SER A 67 13.05 0.93 -0.93
N THR A 68 14.13 1.57 -0.48
CA THR A 68 14.86 1.44 0.78
C THR A 68 14.08 1.95 2.01
N HIS A 69 12.98 2.71 1.85
CA HIS A 69 12.10 3.09 2.98
C HIS A 69 11.01 2.07 3.31
N THR A 70 11.13 0.83 2.83
CA THR A 70 10.38 -0.29 3.40
C THR A 70 10.83 -0.48 4.84
N ASN A 71 10.12 0.12 5.81
CA ASN A 71 10.25 -0.27 7.20
C ASN A 71 10.03 -1.77 7.26
N ARG A 72 11.11 -2.48 7.57
CA ARG A 72 11.15 -3.94 7.61
C ARG A 72 10.06 -4.45 8.54
N PHE A 73 9.05 -5.05 7.93
CA PHE A 73 8.21 -6.06 8.55
C PHE A 73 9.10 -7.14 9.15
N ARG A 74 8.73 -7.59 10.35
CA ARG A 74 8.99 -8.99 10.73
C ARG A 74 8.39 -9.84 9.63
N GLU A 75 9.20 -10.71 9.03
CA GLU A 75 8.84 -11.67 7.98
C GLU A 75 7.34 -11.99 7.96
N ALA A 76 6.59 -11.26 7.15
CA ALA A 76 5.42 -11.86 6.55
C ALA A 76 5.99 -12.79 5.49
N GLY A 77 5.64 -14.07 5.56
CA GLY A 77 5.88 -14.97 4.45
C GLY A 77 5.13 -14.48 3.21
N ASN A 78 5.25 -15.28 2.16
CA ASN A 78 4.82 -15.01 0.80
C ASN A 78 3.52 -14.16 0.67
N ALA A 79 3.35 -13.39 -0.40
CA ALA A 79 2.11 -12.61 -0.64
C ALA A 79 0.81 -13.46 -0.61
N ALA A 80 0.93 -14.79 -0.76
CA ALA A 80 -0.13 -15.77 -0.55
C ALA A 80 -0.60 -15.89 0.92
N ASP A 81 0.21 -15.54 1.90
CA ASP A 81 -0.14 -15.53 3.33
C ASP A 81 -1.18 -14.44 3.67
N PHE A 82 -1.41 -13.52 2.73
CA PHE A 82 -2.42 -12.46 2.84
C PHE A 82 -3.69 -12.74 2.04
N THR A 83 -3.82 -13.89 1.37
CA THR A 83 -5.14 -14.28 0.86
C THR A 83 -6.01 -14.67 2.06
N PRO A 84 -7.13 -13.97 2.33
CA PRO A 84 -8.06 -14.47 3.32
C PRO A 84 -8.56 -15.82 2.79
N GLU A 85 -8.19 -16.92 3.44
CA GLU A 85 -8.92 -18.16 3.24
C GLU A 85 -10.36 -17.87 3.65
N ILE A 86 -11.23 -17.68 2.65
CA ILE A 86 -12.67 -17.71 2.87
C ILE A 86 -13.00 -19.19 3.05
N SER A 87 -12.82 -19.68 4.28
CA SER A 87 -13.31 -21.00 4.67
C SER A 87 -14.84 -20.96 4.64
N ASN A 88 -15.43 -21.88 3.87
CA ASN A 88 -16.84 -22.25 3.99
C ASN A 88 -17.10 -22.96 5.32
#